data_AF-A0A699WJ40-F1
#
_entry.id   AF-A0A699WJ40-F1
#
_cell.length_a   1.000
_cell.length_b   1.000
_cell.length_c   1.000
_cell.angle_alpha   90.00
_cell.angle_beta   90.00
_cell.angle_gamma   90.00
#
_symmetry.space_group_name_H-M   'P 1'
#
loop_
_entity.id
_entity.type
_entity.pdbx_description
1 polymer ?
#
loop_
_entity_poly.entity_id
_entity_poly.type
_entity_poly.pdbx_seq_one_letter_code
_entity_poly.pdbx_strand_id
1 'polypeptide(L)'
;MMAIFHDMIERTMEVFMDDFSVFENSFSTYLTNLENMRKRCKDTKLALNWEKSHFMMKEGIVLGHKISKKGIEVDKAKIEVISKLPHPTTV
;
A
#
# COMPACT_ATOMS: atom_id res chain seq x y z
N MET A 1 -5.77 -2.43 -13.12
CA MET A 1 -6.18 -2.09 -11.74
C MET A 1 -6.73 -0.66 -11.63
N MET A 2 -6.04 0.34 -12.17
CA MET A 2 -6.48 1.76 -12.15
C MET A 2 -7.92 2.02 -12.63
N ALA A 3 -8.33 1.47 -13.78
CA ALA A 3 -9.69 1.64 -14.30
C ALA A 3 -10.78 0.99 -13.41
N ILE A 4 -10.42 -0.08 -12.69
CA ILE A 4 -11.33 -0.85 -11.84
C ILE A 4 -11.65 -0.09 -10.55
N PHE A 5 -10.70 0.67 -10.03
CA PHE A 5 -10.81 1.39 -8.76
C PHE A 5 -10.77 2.91 -8.92
N HIS A 6 -11.01 3.44 -10.12
CA HIS A 6 -10.86 4.87 -10.42
C HIS A 6 -11.64 5.80 -9.47
N ASP A 7 -12.79 5.34 -8.95
CA ASP A 7 -13.63 6.05 -7.99
C ASP A 7 -13.12 6.01 -6.54
N MET A 8 -12.26 5.04 -6.22
CA MET A 8 -11.72 4.79 -4.88
C MET A 8 -10.27 5.28 -4.73
N ILE A 9 -9.54 5.38 -5.84
CA ILE A 9 -8.15 5.86 -5.90
C ILE A 9 -8.06 7.29 -5.33
N GLU A 10 -6.99 7.57 -4.59
CA GLU A 10 -6.69 8.84 -3.88
C GLU A 10 -7.63 9.21 -2.72
N ARG A 11 -8.82 8.59 -2.64
CA ARG A 11 -9.79 8.85 -1.55
C ARG A 11 -9.62 7.89 -0.39
N THR A 12 -9.67 6.60 -0.68
CA THR A 12 -9.65 5.52 0.31
C THR A 12 -8.69 4.40 -0.06
N MET A 13 -8.11 4.48 -1.26
CA MET A 13 -7.22 3.47 -1.81
C MET A 13 -6.07 4.13 -2.58
N GLU A 14 -4.89 3.55 -2.46
CA GLU A 14 -3.74 3.79 -3.34
C GLU A 14 -3.45 2.52 -4.13
N VAL A 15 -3.25 2.65 -5.45
CA VAL A 15 -2.97 1.53 -6.34
C VAL A 15 -1.60 1.74 -6.97
N PHE A 16 -0.76 0.72 -6.92
CA PHE A 16 0.54 0.71 -7.56
C PHE A 16 0.80 -0.63 -8.26
N MET A 17 0.78 -0.60 -9.59
CA MET A 17 0.89 -1.80 -10.43
C MET A 17 -0.15 -2.87 -10.02
N ASP A 18 0.33 -3.93 -9.35
CA ASP A 18 -0.45 -5.07 -8.89
C ASP A 18 -0.77 -5.01 -7.39
N ASP A 19 -0.12 -4.13 -6.64
CA ASP A 19 -0.34 -3.94 -5.21
C ASP A 19 -1.26 -2.74 -4.97
N PHE A 20 -2.07 -2.82 -3.93
CA PHE A 20 -2.91 -1.69 -3.52
C PHE A 20 -3.08 -1.66 -2.01
N SER A 21 -3.26 -0.47 -1.48
CA SER A 21 -3.42 -0.20 -0.05
C SER A 21 -4.75 0.50 0.19
N VAL A 22 -5.50 0.05 1.19
CA VAL A 22 -6.71 0.72 1.67
C VAL A 22 -6.37 1.39 3.00
N PHE A 23 -6.63 2.69 3.11
CA PHE A 23 -6.28 3.47 4.28
C PHE A 23 -7.46 4.31 4.75
N GLU A 24 -7.56 4.48 6.07
CA GLU A 24 -8.59 5.29 6.71
C GLU A 24 -8.23 5.57 8.17
N ASN A 25 -8.75 6.67 8.73
CA ASN A 25 -8.46 7.04 10.13
C ASN A 25 -9.33 6.30 11.15
N SER A 26 -10.55 5.91 10.77
CA SER A 26 -11.49 5.16 11.61
C SER A 26 -11.51 3.69 11.24
N PHE A 27 -11.51 2.81 12.26
CA PHE A 27 -11.61 1.37 12.04
C PHE A 27 -12.94 0.96 11.39
N SER A 28 -14.05 1.61 11.75
CA SER A 28 -15.36 1.32 11.14
C SER A 28 -15.37 1.68 9.65
N THR A 29 -14.88 2.87 9.31
CA THR A 29 -14.80 3.34 7.92
C THR A 29 -13.81 2.51 7.11
N TYR A 30 -12.68 2.09 7.70
CA TYR A 30 -11.73 1.15 7.09
C TYR A 30 -12.42 -0.16 6.70
N LEU A 31 -13.21 -0.76 7.59
CA LEU A 31 -13.95 -1.99 7.29
C LEU A 31 -14.92 -1.80 6.12
N THR A 32 -15.68 -0.70 6.11
CA THR A 32 -16.58 -0.37 5.00
C THR A 32 -15.82 -0.22 3.67
N ASN A 33 -14.67 0.46 3.68
CA ASN A 33 -13.82 0.62 2.50
C ASN A 33 -13.26 -0.73 2.02
N LEU A 34 -12.87 -1.60 2.95
CA LEU A 34 -12.38 -2.95 2.68
C LEU A 34 -13.47 -3.83 2.05
N GLU A 35 -14.71 -3.76 2.55
CA GLU A 35 -15.85 -4.47 1.97
C GLU A 35 -16.17 -3.99 0.56
N ASN A 36 -16.16 -2.67 0.33
CA ASN A 36 -16.37 -2.08 -0.99
C ASN A 36 -15.30 -2.52 -1.99
N MET A 37 -14.03 -2.49 -1.58
CA MET A 37 -12.91 -2.99 -2.38
C MET A 37 -13.10 -4.48 -2.71
N ARG A 38 -13.42 -5.29 -1.71
CA ARG A 38 -13.60 -6.74 -1.89
C ARG A 38 -14.78 -7.06 -2.82
N LYS A 39 -15.86 -6.27 -2.77
CA LYS A 39 -17.00 -6.38 -3.70
C LYS A 39 -16.55 -6.10 -5.13
N ARG A 40 -15.80 -5.01 -5.36
CA ARG A 40 -15.26 -4.66 -6.68
C ARG A 40 -14.30 -5.72 -7.22
N CYS A 41 -13.47 -6.32 -6.37
CA CYS A 41 -12.63 -7.46 -6.75
C CYS A 41 -13.46 -8.65 -7.25
N LYS A 42 -14.55 -8.99 -6.55
CA LYS A 42 -15.45 -10.08 -6.98
C LYS A 42 -16.09 -9.77 -8.33
N ASP A 43 -16.62 -8.56 -8.50
CA ASP A 43 -17.32 -8.15 -9.72
C ASP A 43 -16.40 -8.15 -10.95
N THR A 44 -15.12 -7.81 -10.75
CA THR A 44 -14.09 -7.79 -11.80
C THR A 44 -13.29 -9.08 -11.93
N LYS A 45 -13.65 -10.14 -11.19
CA LYS A 45 -12.96 -11.44 -11.15
C LYS A 45 -11.47 -11.31 -10.79
N LEU A 46 -11.13 -10.34 -9.96
CA LEU A 46 -9.78 -10.09 -9.44
C LEU A 46 -9.55 -10.97 -8.22
N ALA A 47 -8.54 -11.85 -8.31
CA ALA A 47 -8.15 -12.73 -7.21
C ALA A 47 -7.15 -12.01 -6.30
N LEU A 48 -7.41 -12.06 -4.98
CA LEU A 48 -6.49 -11.55 -3.98
C LEU A 48 -5.61 -12.66 -3.45
N ASN A 49 -4.30 -12.43 -3.44
CA ASN A 49 -3.37 -13.34 -2.80
C ASN A 49 -3.40 -13.12 -1.29
N TRP A 50 -4.06 -14.02 -0.56
CA TRP A 50 -4.21 -13.94 0.88
C TRP A 50 -2.88 -14.12 1.64
N GLU A 51 -1.92 -14.87 1.09
CA GLU A 51 -0.58 -15.07 1.70
C GLU A 51 0.25 -13.79 1.69
N LYS A 52 0.03 -12.93 0.67
CA LYS A 52 0.72 -11.64 0.53
C LYS A 52 -0.08 -10.46 1.07
N SER A 53 -1.35 -10.66 1.36
CA SER A 53 -2.25 -9.59 1.81
C SER A 53 -2.11 -9.37 3.31
N HIS A 54 -1.94 -8.11 3.71
CA HIS A 54 -1.83 -7.72 5.10
C HIS A 54 -3.00 -6.80 5.45
N PHE A 55 -3.70 -7.08 6.56
CA PHE A 55 -4.92 -6.37 6.93
C PHE A 55 -4.83 -5.80 8.34
N MET A 56 -5.57 -4.72 8.59
CA MET A 56 -5.77 -4.15 9.94
C MET A 56 -4.46 -3.78 10.64
N MET A 57 -3.47 -3.32 9.89
CA MET A 57 -2.19 -2.87 10.43
C MET A 57 -2.23 -1.38 10.77
N LYS A 58 -1.57 -0.99 11.87
CA LYS A 58 -1.40 0.43 12.25
C LYS A 58 -0.25 1.11 11.51
N GLU A 59 0.70 0.30 11.05
CA GLU A 59 1.84 0.70 10.24
C GLU A 59 2.21 -0.45 9.30
N GLY A 60 2.77 -0.12 8.13
CA GLY A 60 3.14 -1.11 7.13
C GLY A 60 4.14 -0.56 6.13
N ILE A 61 4.79 -1.44 5.39
CA ILE A 61 5.67 -1.05 4.29
C ILE A 61 4.89 -1.08 2.99
N VAL A 62 4.80 0.07 2.33
CA VAL A 62 4.13 0.26 1.03
C VAL A 62 5.13 0.96 0.12
N LEU A 63 5.43 0.34 -1.04
CA LEU A 63 6.45 0.82 -1.99
C LEU A 63 7.84 1.02 -1.36
N GLY A 64 8.14 0.24 -0.32
CA GLY A 64 9.37 0.35 0.46
C GLY A 64 9.50 1.67 1.24
N HIS A 65 8.37 2.28 1.58
CA HIS A 65 8.26 3.33 2.59
C HIS A 65 7.44 2.80 3.76
N LYS A 66 7.80 3.18 4.98
CA LYS A 66 7.01 2.89 6.16
C LYS A 66 5.88 3.91 6.26
N ILE A 67 4.65 3.45 6.13
CA ILE A 67 3.46 4.28 6.35
C ILE A 67 2.97 4.05 7.78
N SER A 68 2.72 5.14 8.51
CA SER A 68 2.13 5.10 9.85
C SER A 68 1.26 6.34 10.08
N LYS A 69 0.60 6.42 11.25
CA LYS A 69 -0.11 7.63 11.67
C LYS A 69 0.79 8.89 11.71
N LYS A 70 2.11 8.73 11.83
CA LYS A 70 3.07 9.86 11.81
C LYS A 70 3.33 10.40 10.40
N GLY A 71 2.83 9.72 9.37
CA GLY A 71 3.09 10.01 7.97
C GLY A 71 3.96 8.94 7.31
N ILE A 72 4.65 9.34 6.25
CA ILE A 72 5.51 8.49 5.43
C ILE A 72 6.95 8.63 5.92
N GLU A 73 7.53 7.53 6.37
CA GLU A 73 8.93 7.44 6.77
C GLU A 73 9.69 6.55 5.75
N VAL A 74 10.96 6.85 5.50
CA VAL A 74 11.82 5.96 4.70
C VAL A 74 12.16 4.73 5.53
N ASP A 75 12.07 3.55 4.91
CA ASP A 75 12.49 2.31 5.55
C ASP A 75 13.96 2.41 5.99
N LYS A 76 14.22 2.15 7.28
CA LYS A 76 15.57 2.19 7.85
C LYS A 76 16.52 1.24 7.13
N ALA A 77 16.04 0.10 6.64
CA ALA A 77 16.86 -0.84 5.87
C ALA A 77 17.39 -0.21 4.58
N LYS A 78 16.58 0.60 3.88
CA LYS A 78 17.03 1.33 2.68
C LYS A 78 18.05 2.42 3.01
N ILE A 79 17.87 3.12 4.14
CA ILE A 79 18.84 4.14 4.61
C ILE A 79 20.19 3.50 4.87
N GLU A 80 20.21 2.34 5.54
CA GLU A 80 21.44 1.63 5.86
C GLU A 80 22.19 1.15 4.61
N VAL A 81 21.46 0.65 3.60
CA VAL A 81 22.04 0.24 2.32
C VAL A 81 22.71 1.42 1.62
N ILE A 82 22.03 2.57 1.52
CA ILE A 82 22.58 3.76 0.85
C ILE A 82 23.79 4.32 1.62
N SER A 83 23.72 4.34 2.96
CA SER A 83 24.83 4.81 3.81
C SER A 83 26.12 3.99 3.63
N LYS A 84 25.99 2.71 3.25
CA LYS A 84 27.12 1.81 3.00
C LYS A 84 27.55 1.74 1.53
N LEU A 85 26.89 2.46 0.61
CA LEU A 85 27.26 2.43 -0.80
C LEU A 85 28.64 3.11 -1.02
N PRO A 86 29.56 2.47 -1.74
CA PRO A 86 30.81 3.11 -2.14
C PRO A 86 30.53 4.26 -3.11
N HIS A 87 31.43 5.24 -3.15
CA HIS A 87 31.32 6.35 -4.10
C HIS A 87 31.36 5.79 -5.53
N PRO A 88 30.45 6.22 -6.41
CA PRO A 88 30.49 5.83 -7.82
C PRO A 88 31.84 6.21 -8.42
N THR A 89 32.54 5.23 -8.98
CA THR A 89 33.90 5.39 -9.53
C THR A 89 33.91 5.55 -11.05
N THR A 90 32.74 5.45 -11.68
CA THR A 90 32.59 5.46 -13.13
C THR A 90 31.57 6.52 -13.53
N VAL A 91 31.94 7.34 -14.52
CA VAL A 91 31.08 8.32 -15.21
C VAL A 91 30.44 7.65 -16.41
#